data_AF-A0A2D9BDZ4-F1
#
_entry.id   AF-A0A2D9BDZ4-F1
#
_cell.length_a   1.000
_cell.length_b   1.000
_cell.length_c   1.000
_cell.angle_alpha   90.00
_cell.angle_beta   90.00
_cell.angle_gamma   90.00
#
_symmetry.space_group_name_H-M   'P 1'
#
loop_
_entity.id
_entity.type
_entity.pdbx_description
1 polymer ?
#
loop_
_entity_poly.entity_id
_entity_poly.type
_entity_poly.pdbx_seq_one_letter_code
_entity_poly.pdbx_strand_id
1 'polypeptide(L)'
;MNVRAYWQFYKDIFPFIAAFGIVCAIATDVLWAFALFCTIGLLFGFLGFQVFKKGEYYFYYNLGITKWNLLKISFFINLLIAIPLFSILLTCFFIILL
;
A
#
# COMPACT_ATOMS: atom_id res chain seq x y z
N MET A 1 13.63 16.29 -1.80
CA MET A 1 13.17 14.93 -1.42
C MET A 1 13.31 14.03 -2.64
N ASN A 2 13.95 12.86 -2.52
CA ASN A 2 14.19 12.00 -3.69
C ASN A 2 12.91 11.19 -4.02
N VAL A 3 11.92 11.86 -4.63
CA VAL A 3 10.56 11.33 -4.88
C VAL A 3 10.59 9.99 -5.59
N ARG A 4 11.53 9.82 -6.54
CA ARG A 4 11.72 8.58 -7.29
C ARG A 4 12.01 7.38 -6.38
N ALA A 5 12.81 7.56 -5.32
CA ALA A 5 13.15 6.48 -4.39
C ALA A 5 11.90 6.02 -3.60
N TYR A 6 11.12 6.97 -3.09
CA TYR A 6 9.87 6.65 -2.36
C TYR A 6 8.82 6.00 -3.26
N TRP A 7 8.69 6.47 -4.50
CA TRP A 7 7.80 5.86 -5.47
C TRP A 7 8.23 4.43 -5.83
N GLN A 8 9.53 4.21 -6.01
CA GLN A 8 10.08 2.89 -6.27
C GLN A 8 9.78 1.93 -5.11
N PHE A 9 10.09 2.34 -3.88
CA PHE A 9 9.80 1.55 -2.69
C PHE A 9 8.31 1.21 -2.56
N TYR A 10 7.42 2.19 -2.82
CA TYR A 10 5.98 1.94 -2.80
C TYR A 10 5.57 0.87 -3.82
N LYS A 11 6.08 0.94 -5.06
CA LYS A 11 5.82 -0.08 -6.07
C LYS A 11 6.30 -1.47 -5.66
N ASP A 12 7.42 -1.56 -4.94
CA ASP A 12 7.96 -2.83 -4.46
C ASP A 12 7.09 -3.46 -3.35
N ILE A 13 6.49 -2.65 -2.48
CA ILE A 13 5.63 -3.16 -1.41
C ILE A 13 4.18 -3.38 -1.85
N PHE A 14 3.71 -2.66 -2.87
CA PHE A 14 2.31 -2.67 -3.31
C PHE A 14 1.74 -4.06 -3.61
N PRO A 15 2.46 -5.00 -4.27
CA PRO A 15 1.94 -6.34 -4.51
C PRO A 15 1.54 -7.09 -3.23
N PHE A 16 2.30 -6.92 -2.15
CA PHE A 16 1.99 -7.52 -0.86
C PHE A 16 0.79 -6.84 -0.18
N ILE A 17 0.70 -5.51 -0.28
CA ILE A 17 -0.48 -4.74 0.19
C ILE A 17 -1.74 -5.20 -0.56
N ALA A 18 -1.65 -5.33 -1.89
CA ALA A 18 -2.73 -5.78 -2.75
C ALA A 18 -3.16 -7.22 -2.45
N ALA A 19 -2.20 -8.15 -2.32
CA ALA A 19 -2.49 -9.53 -1.94
C ALA A 19 -3.23 -9.61 -0.59
N PHE A 20 -2.78 -8.85 0.42
CA PHE A 20 -3.48 -8.75 1.70
C PHE A 20 -4.90 -8.16 1.54
N GLY A 21 -5.03 -7.10 0.75
CA GLY A 21 -6.32 -6.47 0.47
C GLY A 21 -7.34 -7.42 -0.16
N ILE A 22 -6.91 -8.25 -1.10
CA ILE A 22 -7.75 -9.29 -1.73
C ILE A 22 -8.22 -10.29 -0.69
N VAL A 23 -7.33 -10.76 0.19
CA VAL A 23 -7.70 -11.68 1.27
C VAL A 23 -8.72 -11.03 2.21
N CYS A 24 -8.52 -9.77 2.60
CA CYS A 24 -9.48 -9.04 3.42
C CYS A 24 -10.84 -8.85 2.72
N ALA A 25 -10.85 -8.59 1.42
CA ALA A 25 -12.10 -8.44 0.65
C ALA A 25 -12.90 -9.75 0.55
N ILE A 26 -12.23 -10.90 0.63
CA ILE A 26 -12.90 -12.21 0.69
C ILE A 26 -13.37 -12.52 2.12
N ALA A 27 -12.58 -12.15 3.12
CA ALA A 27 -12.83 -12.49 4.51
C ALA A 27 -13.79 -11.53 5.25
N THR A 28 -14.01 -10.33 4.71
CA THR A 28 -14.77 -9.25 5.36
C THR A 28 -15.58 -8.47 4.32
N ASP A 29 -16.44 -7.55 4.78
CA ASP A 29 -17.17 -6.65 3.89
C ASP A 29 -16.26 -5.61 3.21
N VAL A 30 -16.71 -5.07 2.08
CA VAL A 30 -15.97 -4.14 1.22
C VAL A 30 -15.43 -2.90 1.97
N LEU A 31 -16.21 -2.33 2.88
CA LEU A 31 -15.79 -1.16 3.68
C LEU A 31 -14.66 -1.51 4.65
N TRP A 32 -14.77 -2.66 5.32
CA TRP A 32 -13.74 -3.14 6.25
C TRP A 32 -12.47 -3.54 5.51
N ALA A 33 -12.60 -4.22 4.37
CA ALA A 33 -11.48 -4.56 3.52
C ALA A 33 -10.73 -3.31 3.06
N PHE A 34 -11.44 -2.25 2.68
CA PHE A 34 -10.83 -0.97 2.31
C PHE A 34 -10.10 -0.30 3.48
N ALA A 35 -10.72 -0.25 4.66
CA ALA A 35 -10.11 0.32 5.86
C ALA A 35 -8.82 -0.43 6.25
N LEU A 36 -8.85 -1.78 6.20
CA LEU A 36 -7.71 -2.63 6.47
C LEU A 36 -6.62 -2.50 5.41
N PHE A 37 -6.98 -2.40 4.13
CA PHE A 37 -6.04 -2.15 3.03
C PHE A 37 -5.27 -0.83 3.20
N CYS A 38 -5.98 0.25 3.58
CA CYS A 38 -5.36 1.55 3.79
C CYS A 38 -4.42 1.59 5.01
N THR A 39 -4.72 0.80 6.05
CA THR A 39 -4.01 0.83 7.34
C THR A 39 -3.04 -0.35 7.49
N ILE A 40 -3.56 -1.53 7.82
CA ILE A 40 -2.80 -2.74 8.13
C ILE A 40 -2.13 -3.33 6.88
N GLY A 41 -2.71 -3.14 5.70
CA GLY A 41 -2.13 -3.61 4.44
C GLY A 41 -0.71 -3.10 4.22
N LEU A 42 -0.43 -1.85 4.60
CA LEU A 42 0.90 -1.27 4.53
C LEU A 42 1.92 -2.05 5.39
N LEU A 43 1.51 -2.54 6.58
CA LEU A 43 2.38 -3.34 7.43
C LEU A 43 2.73 -4.67 6.76
N PHE A 44 1.78 -5.32 6.09
CA PHE A 44 2.05 -6.50 5.28
C PHE A 44 2.97 -6.20 4.09
N GLY A 45 2.81 -5.02 3.47
CA GLY A 45 3.76 -4.46 2.51
C GLY A 45 5.20 -4.44 3.03
N PHE A 46 5.38 -3.87 4.21
CA PHE A 46 6.66 -3.79 4.88
C PHE A 46 7.23 -5.14 5.30
N LEU A 47 6.39 -6.04 5.82
CA LEU A 47 6.79 -7.39 6.18
C LEU A 47 7.27 -8.16 4.95
N GLY A 48 6.52 -8.09 3.85
CA GLY A 48 6.93 -8.70 2.57
C GLY A 48 8.28 -8.18 2.11
N PHE A 49 8.46 -6.84 2.09
CA PHE A 49 9.75 -6.25 1.72
C PHE A 49 10.88 -6.66 2.67
N GLN A 50 10.62 -6.74 3.98
CA GLN A 50 11.60 -7.16 4.97
C GLN A 50 12.00 -8.63 4.84
N VAL A 51 11.08 -9.50 4.42
CA VAL A 51 11.36 -10.93 4.22
C VAL A 51 12.07 -11.17 2.89
N PHE A 52 11.57 -10.61 1.79
CA PHE A 52 12.03 -10.95 0.44
C PHE A 52 13.10 -9.99 -0.12
N LYS A 53 13.14 -8.75 0.35
CA LYS A 53 13.96 -7.66 -0.21
C LYS A 53 14.80 -6.92 0.85
N LYS A 54 15.12 -7.56 1.97
CA LYS A 54 15.84 -6.94 3.10
C LYS A 54 17.12 -6.20 2.68
N GLY A 55 17.88 -6.76 1.74
CA GLY A 55 19.13 -6.17 1.25
C GLY A 55 18.93 -4.85 0.50
N GLU A 56 17.75 -4.61 -0.08
CA GLU A 56 17.47 -3.35 -0.77
C GLU A 56 17.32 -2.16 0.20
N TYR A 57 17.11 -2.39 1.51
CA TYR A 57 17.10 -1.31 2.50
C TYR A 57 18.40 -0.50 2.52
N TYR A 58 19.55 -1.13 2.25
CA TYR A 58 20.84 -0.45 2.24
C TYR A 58 20.90 0.67 1.19
N PHE A 59 20.24 0.49 0.04
CA PHE A 59 20.14 1.54 -0.98
C PHE A 59 19.45 2.79 -0.43
N TYR A 60 18.33 2.62 0.27
CA TYR A 60 17.58 3.73 0.87
C TYR A 60 18.37 4.39 2.01
N TYR A 61 19.07 3.60 2.83
CA TYR A 61 19.93 4.13 3.89
C TYR A 61 21.10 4.95 3.35
N ASN A 62 21.72 4.53 2.25
CA ASN A 62 22.78 5.29 1.58
C ASN A 62 22.29 6.64 1.03
N LEU A 63 20.99 6.75 0.75
CA LEU A 63 20.32 8.01 0.39
C LEU A 63 19.89 8.85 1.61
N GLY A 64 20.23 8.42 2.83
CA GLY A 64 19.81 9.07 4.08
C GLY A 64 18.33 8.86 4.43
N ILE A 65 17.65 7.91 3.78
CA ILE A 65 16.22 7.65 3.99
C ILE A 65 16.05 6.57 5.06
N THR A 66 15.37 6.91 6.15
CA THR A 66 15.08 5.95 7.23
C THR A 66 13.87 5.07 6.91
N LYS A 67 13.74 3.92 7.60
CA LYS A 67 12.53 3.07 7.51
C LYS A 67 11.25 3.82 7.85
N TRP A 68 11.31 4.71 8.84
CA TRP A 68 10.17 5.54 9.24
C TRP A 68 9.75 6.50 8.13
N ASN A 69 10.70 7.09 7.40
CA ASN A 69 10.39 7.95 6.27
C ASN A 69 9.72 7.15 5.15
N LEU A 70 10.24 5.96 4.83
CA LEU A 70 9.61 5.05 3.86
C LEU A 70 8.17 4.72 4.28
N LEU A 71 7.95 4.36 5.55
CA LEU A 71 6.62 3.98 6.04
C LEU A 71 5.64 5.14 5.94
N LYS A 72 6.01 6.31 6.47
CA LYS A 72 5.15 7.51 6.43
C LYS A 72 4.79 7.89 5.00
N ILE A 73 5.77 7.96 4.10
CA ILE A 73 5.53 8.39 2.72
C ILE A 73 4.72 7.32 1.97
N SER A 74 5.03 6.04 2.14
CA SER A 74 4.23 4.96 1.54
C SER A 74 2.80 4.92 2.07
N PHE A 75 2.55 5.26 3.34
CA PHE A 75 1.19 5.42 3.87
C PHE A 75 0.41 6.49 3.12
N PHE A 76 1.00 7.67 2.94
CA PHE A 76 0.35 8.76 2.18
C PHE A 76 0.14 8.39 0.71
N ILE A 77 1.12 7.75 0.06
CA ILE A 77 0.97 7.28 -1.32
C ILE A 77 -0.16 6.24 -1.41
N ASN A 78 -0.21 5.28 -0.48
CA ASN A 78 -1.26 4.27 -0.44
C ASN A 78 -2.65 4.91 -0.33
N LEU A 79 -2.81 5.84 0.60
CA LEU A 79 -4.08 6.54 0.83
C LEU A 79 -4.49 7.41 -0.37
N LEU A 80 -3.52 8.11 -0.98
CA LEU A 80 -3.74 8.93 -2.17
C LEU A 80 -4.20 8.10 -3.38
N ILE A 81 -3.71 6.86 -3.52
CA ILE A 81 -4.09 5.95 -4.60
C ILE A 81 -5.39 5.22 -4.28
N ALA A 82 -5.56 4.78 -3.02
CA ALA A 82 -6.68 3.97 -2.58
C ALA A 82 -8.00 4.73 -2.61
N ILE A 83 -8.03 6.00 -2.17
CA ILE A 83 -9.28 6.79 -2.10
C ILE A 83 -9.93 6.99 -3.48
N PRO A 84 -9.21 7.44 -4.54
CA PRO A 84 -9.79 7.55 -5.87
C PRO A 84 -10.25 6.20 -6.43
N LEU A 85 -9.42 5.15 -6.28
CA LEU A 85 -9.76 3.80 -6.75
C LEU A 85 -11.04 3.28 -6.10
N PHE A 86 -11.14 3.42 -4.78
CA PHE A 86 -12.31 2.99 -4.03
C PHE A 86 -13.56 3.78 -4.41
N SER A 87 -13.44 5.11 -4.56
CA SER A 87 -14.54 5.97 -5.01
C SER A 87 -15.07 5.56 -6.39
N ILE A 88 -14.18 5.26 -7.34
CA ILE A 88 -14.54 4.80 -8.68
C ILE A 88 -15.25 3.43 -8.60
N LEU A 89 -14.67 2.47 -7.86
CA LEU A 89 -15.26 1.14 -7.70
C LEU A 89 -16.64 1.19 -7.06
N LEU A 90 -16.81 2.01 -6.03
CA LEU A 90 -18.08 2.21 -5.35
C LEU A 90 -19.14 2.81 -6.30
N THR A 91 -18.75 3.81 -7.09
CA THR A 91 -19.64 4.45 -8.07
C THR A 91 -20.07 3.46 -9.16
N CYS A 92 -19.13 2.68 -9.70
CA CYS A 92 -19.44 1.63 -10.68
C CYS A 92 -20.37 0.57 -10.10
N PHE A 93 -20.14 0.15 -8.86
CA PHE A 93 -21.02 -0.80 -8.18
C PHE A 93 -22.45 -0.29 -8.09
N PHE A 94 -22.65 0.97 -7.66
CA PHE A 94 -23.98 1.56 -7.59
C PHE A 94 -24.65 1.73 -8.96
N ILE A 95 -23.92 2.08 -10.01
CA ILE A 95 -24.47 2.21 -11.37
C ILE A 95 -24.92 0.85 -11.92
N ILE A 96 -24.18 -0.22 -11.66
CA ILE A 96 -24.50 -1.57 -12.17
C ILE A 96 -25.73 -2.17 -11.45
N LEU A 97 -25.94 -1.81 -10.19
CA LEU A 97 -27.00 -2.36 -9.34
C LEU A 97 -28.32 -1.57 -9.41
N LEU A 98 -28.32 -0.39 -10.04
CA LEU A 98 -29.49 0.45 -10.30
C LEU A 98 -30.13 0.09 -11.65
#